data_AF-A0A1M5BGB0-F1
#
_entry.id   AF-A0A1M5BGB0-F1
#
_cell.length_a   1.000
_cell.length_b   1.000
_cell.length_c   1.000
_cell.angle_alpha   90.00
_cell.angle_beta   90.00
_cell.angle_gamma   90.00
#
_symmetry.space_group_name_H-M   'P 1'
#
loop_
_entity.id
_entity.type
_entity.pdbx_description
1 polymer ?
#
loop_
_entity_poly.entity_id
_entity_poly.type
_entity_poly.pdbx_seq_one_letter_code
_entity_poly.pdbx_strand_id
1 'polypeptide(L)'
;MKANVFTSVIVALFLFVTNSLVVKADSDALLYHNVEKQDNVVSTTYFKGDGKSENLIPFKKKVNTMNEQGLCVSKVTYIWNSVEKNWSPVDKMDYTYNGATVASVTRHSWNEKTRNWGEAQHISYTQNEENLSAK
;
A
#
# COMPACT_ATOMS: atom_id res chain seq x y z
N MET A 1 -45.97 4.87 -9.42
CA MET A 1 -44.81 4.02 -9.07
C MET A 1 -43.66 4.43 -9.98
N LYS A 2 -42.56 4.96 -9.39
CA LYS A 2 -41.14 4.93 -9.84
C LYS A 2 -40.81 5.53 -11.22
N ALA A 3 -39.78 6.36 -11.44
CA ALA A 3 -38.68 6.86 -10.62
C ALA A 3 -38.16 8.16 -11.26
N ASN A 4 -37.84 9.17 -10.45
CA ASN A 4 -37.02 10.30 -10.90
C ASN A 4 -35.56 9.89 -10.74
N VAL A 5 -34.85 9.69 -11.85
CA VAL A 5 -33.40 9.43 -11.83
C VAL A 5 -32.69 10.78 -11.85
N PHE A 6 -32.29 11.25 -10.67
CA PHE A 6 -31.30 12.31 -10.55
C PHE A 6 -29.92 11.72 -10.84
N THR A 7 -29.47 11.85 -12.08
CA THR A 7 -28.09 11.51 -12.46
C THR A 7 -27.17 12.62 -11.98
N SER A 8 -26.63 12.47 -10.76
CA SER A 8 -25.59 13.36 -10.26
C SER A 8 -24.24 12.91 -10.80
N VAL A 9 -23.70 13.65 -11.77
CA VAL A 9 -22.35 13.45 -12.29
C VAL A 9 -21.37 14.11 -11.31
N ILE A 10 -20.73 13.31 -10.45
CA ILE A 10 -19.63 13.80 -9.62
C ILE A 10 -18.36 13.74 -10.49
N VAL A 11 -17.93 14.91 -10.96
CA VAL A 11 -16.60 15.08 -11.56
C VAL A 11 -15.61 15.23 -10.40
N ALA A 12 -14.86 14.17 -10.10
CA ALA A 12 -13.76 14.24 -9.13
C ALA A 12 -12.55 14.96 -9.76
N LEU A 13 -12.28 16.18 -9.30
CA LEU A 13 -11.13 16.98 -9.68
C LEU A 13 -9.89 16.45 -8.92
N PHE A 14 -8.99 15.74 -9.60
CA PHE A 14 -7.73 15.30 -9.01
C PHE A 14 -6.75 16.48 -8.87
N LEU A 15 -6.61 17.01 -7.66
CA LEU A 15 -5.52 17.92 -7.31
C LEU A 15 -4.26 17.09 -7.03
N PHE A 16 -3.31 17.11 -7.96
CA PHE A 16 -1.98 16.53 -7.76
C PHE A 16 -1.21 17.35 -6.71
N VAL A 17 -1.12 16.84 -5.48
CA VAL A 17 -0.22 17.39 -4.46
C VAL A 17 1.12 16.68 -4.58
N THR A 18 2.07 17.25 -5.33
CA THR A 18 3.43 16.72 -5.44
C THR A 18 4.25 17.11 -4.22
N ASN A 19 4.27 16.27 -3.18
CA ASN A 19 5.32 16.32 -2.16
C ASN A 19 6.49 15.45 -2.64
N SER A 20 7.39 16.01 -3.45
CA SER A 20 8.60 15.31 -3.89
C SER A 20 9.74 15.52 -2.88
N LEU A 21 9.74 14.74 -1.80
CA LEU A 21 11.00 14.41 -1.12
C LEU A 21 11.64 13.26 -1.91
N VAL A 22 12.50 13.61 -2.85
CA VAL A 22 13.23 12.65 -3.68
C VAL A 22 14.30 11.98 -2.81
N VAL A 23 13.96 10.85 -2.20
CA VAL A 23 14.96 9.89 -1.72
C VAL A 23 15.43 9.11 -2.95
N LYS A 24 16.61 9.46 -3.47
CA LYS A 24 17.24 8.71 -4.57
C LYS A 24 17.63 7.32 -4.06
N ALA A 25 16.86 6.31 -4.42
CA ALA A 25 17.34 4.94 -4.49
C ALA A 25 18.01 4.74 -5.85
N ASP A 26 19.22 4.17 -5.85
CA ASP A 26 20.05 3.94 -7.03
C ASP A 26 19.43 2.82 -7.89
N SER A 27 18.47 3.20 -8.72
CA SER A 27 17.82 2.35 -9.72
C SER A 27 17.36 3.23 -10.87
N ASP A 28 17.92 3.01 -12.06
CA ASP A 28 17.66 3.73 -13.32
C ASP A 28 16.20 3.64 -13.84
N ALA A 29 15.27 3.12 -13.04
CA ALA A 29 13.85 3.15 -13.39
C ALA A 29 13.23 4.47 -12.90
N LEU A 30 12.81 5.33 -13.83
CA LEU A 30 11.82 6.38 -13.51
C LEU A 30 10.54 5.70 -12.99
N LEU A 31 10.40 5.66 -11.67
CA LEU A 31 9.26 5.07 -10.99
C LEU A 31 8.14 6.10 -10.88
N TYR A 32 7.20 6.04 -11.81
CA TYR A 32 5.97 6.82 -11.73
C TYR A 32 5.02 6.16 -10.73
N HIS A 33 4.27 6.98 -10.00
CA HIS A 33 3.27 6.47 -9.07
C HIS A 33 2.04 7.36 -9.03
N ASN A 34 0.90 6.73 -8.74
CA ASN A 34 -0.36 7.40 -8.45
C ASN A 34 -0.76 7.09 -7.01
N VAL A 35 -1.21 8.10 -6.25
CA VAL A 35 -1.70 7.94 -4.88
C VAL A 35 -3.17 8.28 -4.83
N GLU A 36 -3.98 7.36 -4.35
CA GLU A 36 -5.42 7.50 -4.15
C GLU A 36 -5.70 7.39 -2.65
N LYS A 37 -6.52 8.29 -2.11
CA LYS A 37 -6.93 8.28 -0.71
C LYS A 37 -8.45 8.22 -0.62
N GLN A 38 -8.96 7.28 0.16
CA GLN A 38 -10.37 7.14 0.47
C GLN A 38 -10.50 6.73 1.94
N ASP A 39 -11.19 7.56 2.73
CA ASP A 39 -11.34 7.37 4.17
C ASP A 39 -9.98 7.14 4.87
N ASN A 40 -9.84 6.04 5.59
CA ASN A 40 -8.61 5.63 6.24
C ASN A 40 -7.70 4.76 5.36
N VAL A 41 -7.97 4.65 4.05
CA VAL A 41 -7.20 3.84 3.11
C VAL A 41 -6.42 4.72 2.15
N VAL A 42 -5.12 4.42 2.02
CA VAL A 42 -4.21 5.04 1.05
C VAL A 42 -3.69 3.97 0.11
N SER A 43 -3.97 4.11 -1.18
CA SER A 43 -3.42 3.24 -2.20
C SER A 43 -2.35 3.94 -3.02
N THR A 44 -1.25 3.25 -3.30
CA THR A 44 -0.19 3.72 -4.21
C THR A 44 0.01 2.70 -5.31
N THR A 45 -0.27 3.09 -6.55
CA THR A 45 0.01 2.27 -7.74
C THR A 45 1.30 2.75 -8.38
N TYR A 46 2.23 1.83 -8.61
CA TYR A 46 3.53 2.08 -9.23
C TYR A 46 3.52 1.59 -10.67
N PHE A 47 4.12 2.41 -11.53
CA PHE A 47 4.19 2.20 -12.97
C PHE A 47 5.64 2.20 -13.43
N LYS A 48 5.88 1.49 -14.52
CA LYS A 48 7.15 1.46 -15.25
C LYS A 48 6.88 1.66 -16.74
N GLY A 49 7.90 2.07 -17.50
CA GLY A 49 7.80 2.10 -18.95
C GLY A 49 7.54 0.69 -19.51
N ASP A 50 6.78 0.61 -20.61
CA ASP A 50 6.52 -0.66 -21.30
C ASP A 50 7.71 -1.18 -22.13
N GLY A 51 8.75 -0.36 -22.28
CA GLY A 51 9.99 -0.65 -23.03
C GLY A 51 9.84 -0.65 -24.55
N LYS A 52 8.66 -0.30 -25.07
CA LYS A 52 8.35 -0.29 -26.51
C LYS A 52 7.85 1.06 -27.00
N SER A 53 7.29 1.87 -26.10
CA SER A 53 6.71 3.17 -26.37
C SER A 53 6.86 4.08 -25.15
N GLU A 54 6.30 5.28 -25.21
CA GLU A 54 6.24 6.20 -24.08
C GLU A 54 5.12 5.86 -23.08
N ASN A 55 4.49 4.69 -23.22
CA ASN A 55 3.42 4.26 -22.34
C ASN A 55 3.94 3.71 -21.01
N LEU A 56 3.14 3.94 -19.97
CA LEU A 56 3.36 3.40 -18.64
C LEU A 56 2.45 2.19 -18.40
N ILE A 57 3.04 1.13 -17.83
CA ILE A 57 2.32 -0.06 -17.39
C ILE A 57 2.39 -0.20 -15.86
N PRO A 58 1.28 -0.52 -15.20
CA PRO A 58 1.31 -0.81 -13.77
C PRO A 58 2.11 -2.10 -13.52
N PHE A 59 2.80 -2.16 -12.38
CA PHE A 59 3.52 -3.37 -11.98
C PHE A 59 3.39 -3.72 -10.51
N LYS A 60 3.11 -2.73 -9.64
CA LYS A 60 2.94 -2.95 -8.20
C LYS A 60 1.89 -2.00 -7.63
N LYS A 61 1.09 -2.47 -6.68
CA LYS A 61 0.17 -1.63 -5.91
C LYS A 61 0.34 -1.91 -4.43
N LYS A 62 0.35 -0.87 -3.60
CA LYS A 62 0.29 -0.97 -2.14
C LYS A 62 -1.02 -0.37 -1.68
N VAL A 63 -1.68 -1.03 -0.73
CA VAL A 63 -2.89 -0.55 -0.08
C VAL A 63 -2.62 -0.53 1.41
N ASN A 64 -2.58 0.66 1.99
CA ASN A 64 -2.35 0.87 3.41
C ASN A 64 -3.66 1.27 4.08
N THR A 65 -4.00 0.62 5.18
CA THR A 65 -5.10 1.00 6.05
C THR A 65 -4.52 1.68 7.29
N MET A 66 -5.04 2.86 7.59
CA MET A 66 -4.62 3.70 8.69
C MET A 66 -5.62 3.60 9.85
N ASN A 67 -5.17 3.78 11.08
CA ASN A 67 -6.06 4.00 12.23
C ASN A 67 -6.42 5.49 12.37
N GLU A 68 -7.23 5.81 13.38
CA GLU A 68 -7.69 7.17 13.68
C GLU A 68 -6.55 8.15 14.00
N GLN A 69 -5.41 7.64 14.49
CA GLN A 69 -4.20 8.40 14.77
C GLN A 69 -3.32 8.58 13.51
N GLY A 70 -3.73 8.06 12.36
CA GLY A 70 -2.98 8.13 11.11
C GLY A 70 -1.77 7.17 11.04
N LEU A 71 -1.73 6.14 11.89
CA LEU A 71 -0.71 5.08 11.83
C LEU A 71 -1.18 3.93 10.92
N CYS A 72 -0.26 3.37 10.14
CA CYS A 72 -0.56 2.25 9.24
C CYS A 72 -0.73 0.95 10.03
N VAL A 73 -1.96 0.42 10.10
CA VAL A 73 -2.28 -0.83 10.81
C VAL A 73 -2.32 -2.05 9.91
N SER A 74 -2.48 -1.86 8.59
CA SER A 74 -2.40 -2.95 7.62
C SER A 74 -1.83 -2.47 6.30
N LYS A 75 -1.04 -3.30 5.64
CA LYS A 75 -0.49 -3.06 4.30
C LYS A 75 -0.64 -4.32 3.46
N VAL A 76 -1.30 -4.21 2.32
CA VAL A 76 -1.38 -5.27 1.32
C VAL A 76 -0.61 -4.84 0.07
N THR A 77 0.25 -5.72 -0.42
CA THR A 77 0.98 -5.54 -1.68
C THR A 77 0.36 -6.42 -2.76
N TYR A 78 0.17 -5.84 -3.93
CA TYR A 78 -0.31 -6.52 -5.14
C TYR A 78 0.69 -6.36 -6.27
N ILE A 79 0.72 -7.34 -7.17
CA ILE A 79 1.47 -7.33 -8.42
C ILE A 79 0.49 -7.38 -9.58
N TRP A 80 0.79 -6.62 -10.64
CA TRP A 80 -0.04 -6.59 -11.84
C TRP A 80 0.30 -7.78 -12.74
N ASN A 81 -0.70 -8.59 -13.07
CA ASN A 81 -0.58 -9.59 -14.12
C ASN A 81 -0.88 -8.92 -15.47
N SER A 82 0.16 -8.71 -16.28
CA SER A 82 0.00 -8.05 -17.58
C SER A 82 -0.73 -8.89 -18.64
N VAL A 83 -0.82 -10.22 -18.44
CA VAL A 83 -1.52 -11.13 -19.34
C VAL A 83 -3.01 -11.13 -19.02
N GLU A 84 -3.36 -11.36 -17.75
CA GLU A 84 -4.75 -11.44 -17.29
C GLU A 84 -5.39 -10.07 -17.03
N LYS A 85 -4.58 -9.00 -17.03
CA LYS A 85 -5.00 -7.61 -16.74
C LYS A 85 -5.69 -7.48 -15.39
N ASN A 86 -5.12 -8.11 -14.36
CA ASN A 86 -5.63 -8.07 -12.99
C ASN A 86 -4.52 -7.83 -11.96
N TRP A 87 -4.94 -7.51 -10.73
CA TRP A 87 -4.06 -7.40 -9.57
C TRP A 87 -4.13 -8.67 -8.74
N SER A 88 -2.98 -9.29 -8.49
CA SER A 88 -2.86 -10.42 -7.57
C SER A 88 -2.20 -9.97 -6.26
N PRO A 89 -2.80 -10.26 -5.09
CA PRO A 89 -2.12 -10.02 -3.82
C PRO A 89 -0.89 -10.92 -3.70
N VAL A 90 0.15 -10.44 -3.02
CA VAL A 90 1.38 -11.22 -2.79
C VAL A 90 1.80 -11.24 -1.33
N ASP A 91 1.50 -10.17 -0.60
CA ASP A 91 1.99 -9.96 0.75
C ASP A 91 1.01 -9.10 1.55
N LYS A 92 0.78 -9.46 2.81
CA LYS A 92 0.05 -8.65 3.78
C LYS A 92 0.89 -8.51 5.05
N MET A 93 0.94 -7.31 5.60
CA MET A 93 1.53 -7.02 6.90
C MET A 93 0.50 -6.29 7.75
N ASP A 94 0.24 -6.82 8.95
CA ASP A 94 -0.59 -6.20 9.97
C ASP A 94 0.29 -5.75 11.13
N TYR A 95 0.06 -4.54 11.61
CA TYR A 95 0.89 -3.86 12.60
C TYR A 95 0.08 -3.61 13.87
N THR A 96 0.68 -3.91 15.01
CA THR A 96 0.19 -3.44 16.32
C THR A 96 1.17 -2.44 16.89
N TYR A 97 0.69 -1.55 17.75
CA TYR A 97 1.46 -0.43 18.28
C TYR A 97 1.36 -0.35 19.79
N ASN A 98 2.44 0.08 20.43
CA ASN A 98 2.46 0.63 21.78
C ASN A 98 2.72 2.13 21.66
N GLY A 99 1.67 2.95 21.85
CA GLY A 99 1.70 4.36 21.49
C GLY A 99 1.91 4.54 19.98
N ALA A 100 2.95 5.26 19.58
CA ALA A 100 3.33 5.48 18.18
C ALA A 100 4.37 4.46 17.65
N THR A 101 4.85 3.55 18.50
CA THR A 101 5.91 2.59 18.16
C THR A 101 5.31 1.24 17.78
N VAL A 102 5.78 0.62 16.70
CA VAL A 102 5.35 -0.72 16.30
C VAL A 102 5.76 -1.73 17.38
N ALA A 103 4.77 -2.41 17.96
CA ALA A 103 4.95 -3.44 18.98
C ALA A 103 5.10 -4.82 18.34
N SER A 104 4.33 -5.11 17.29
CA SER A 104 4.47 -6.36 16.53
C SER A 104 4.05 -6.21 15.08
N VAL A 105 4.56 -7.12 14.25
CA VAL A 105 4.20 -7.27 12.85
C VAL A 105 3.82 -8.72 12.60
N THR A 106 2.65 -8.91 12.01
CA THR A 106 2.21 -10.20 11.49
C THR A 106 2.22 -10.13 9.97
N ARG A 107 2.97 -11.03 9.33
CA ARG A 107 3.13 -11.09 7.87
C ARG A 107 2.47 -12.35 7.32
N HIS A 108 1.72 -12.20 6.23
CA HIS A 108 1.15 -13.29 5.47
C HIS A 108 1.62 -13.22 4.02
N SER A 109 1.99 -14.37 3.46
CA SER A 109 2.22 -14.51 2.02
C SER A 109 0.96 -15.04 1.36
N TRP A 110 0.62 -14.53 0.17
CA TRP A 110 -0.53 -15.04 -0.56
C TRP A 110 -0.23 -16.43 -1.17
N ASN A 111 -1.18 -17.36 -1.06
CA ASN A 111 -1.10 -18.65 -1.72
C ASN A 111 -2.01 -18.66 -2.95
N GLU A 112 -1.41 -18.58 -4.13
CA GLU A 112 -2.14 -18.55 -5.41
C GLU A 112 -2.94 -19.84 -5.68
N LYS A 113 -2.49 -20.99 -5.17
CA LYS A 113 -3.18 -22.27 -5.40
C LYS A 113 -4.47 -22.35 -4.60
N THR A 114 -4.44 -21.95 -3.33
CA THR A 114 -5.60 -22.01 -2.44
C THR A 114 -6.41 -20.72 -2.42
N ARG A 115 -5.92 -19.67 -3.09
CA ARG A 115 -6.50 -18.32 -3.12
C ARG A 115 -6.82 -17.77 -1.73
N ASN A 116 -5.88 -17.96 -0.81
CA ASN A 116 -5.99 -17.51 0.58
C ASN A 116 -4.64 -17.03 1.11
N TRP A 117 -4.66 -16.26 2.20
CA TRP A 117 -3.46 -15.93 2.94
C TRP A 117 -2.88 -17.19 3.59
N GLY A 118 -1.58 -17.39 3.40
CA GLY A 118 -0.83 -18.48 4.03
C GLY A 118 -0.62 -18.23 5.52
N GLU A 119 0.13 -19.14 6.13
CA GLU A 119 0.45 -19.09 7.55
C GLU A 119 1.10 -17.76 7.94
N ALA A 120 0.70 -17.29 9.12
CA ALA A 120 1.17 -16.04 9.68
C ALA A 120 2.60 -16.21 10.20
N GLN A 121 3.49 -15.32 9.78
CA GLN A 121 4.81 -15.14 10.39
C GLN A 121 4.74 -13.95 11.34
N HIS A 122 5.02 -14.18 12.62
CA HIS A 122 4.87 -13.16 13.65
C HIS A 122 6.23 -12.73 14.20
N ILE A 123 6.44 -11.41 14.29
CA ILE A 123 7.62 -10.80 14.90
C ILE A 123 7.11 -9.78 15.93
N SER A 124 7.55 -9.92 17.18
CA SER A 124 7.29 -8.97 18.26
C SER A 124 8.58 -8.27 18.67
N TYR A 125 8.48 -6.99 19.02
CA TYR A 125 9.59 -6.18 19.48
C TYR A 125 9.42 -5.87 20.97
N THR A 126 10.36 -6.31 21.80
CA THR A 126 10.42 -5.92 23.21
C THR A 126 11.28 -4.68 23.35
N GLN A 127 10.75 -3.64 23.99
CA GLN A 127 11.57 -2.50 24.39
C GLN A 127 12.35 -2.89 25.65
N ASN A 128 13.65 -3.11 25.50
CA ASN A 128 14.54 -3.16 26.66
C ASN A 128 14.85 -1.71 27.05
N GLU A 129 14.36 -1.26 28.20
CA GLU A 129 14.71 0.06 28.79
C GLU A 129 16.17 0.12 29.32
N GLU A 130 17.00 -0.89 29.07
CA GLU A 130 18.35 -1.03 29.65
C GLU A 130 19.46 -0.18 29.00
N ASN A 131 19.16 0.90 28.27
CA ASN A 131 20.21 1.81 27.77
C ASN A 131 20.03 3.29 28.14
N LEU A 132 19.26 3.58 29.19
CA LEU A 132 19.19 4.91 29.81
C LEU A 132 19.74 4.93 31.25
N SER A 133 20.85 4.25 31.51
CA SER A 133 21.81 4.68 32.54
C SER A 133 23.06 3.79 32.51
N ALA A 134 24.14 4.27 31.90
CA ALA A 134 25.48 3.82 32.22
C ALA A 134 26.43 5.04 32.18
N LYS A 135 26.50 5.71 33.34
CA LYS A 135 27.46 6.71 33.83
C LYS A 135 27.70 7.99 33.03
#